data_AF-B4SER7-F1
#
_entry.id   AF-B4SER7-F1
#
_cell.length_a   1.000
_cell.length_b   1.000
_cell.length_c   1.000
_cell.angle_alpha   90.00
_cell.angle_beta   90.00
_cell.angle_gamma   90.00
#
_symmetry.space_group_name_H-M   'P 1'
#
loop_
_entity.id
_entity.type
_entity.pdbx_description
1 polymer ?
#
loop_
_entity_poly.entity_id
_entity_poly.type
_entity_poly.pdbx_seq_one_letter_code
_entity_poly.pdbx_strand_id
1 'polypeptide(L)'
;MRFYGRLLPLERGNLPELQAFRNSESYYATATHEITHWTRHPSCLDRSFDQKRFGDSGYAMEELVAEIGAAFLCPDLEITLVQREDHAAYIASWLKALRNDKKAIFTAASHAQRATDYLYSLQQT
;
A
#
# COMPACT_ATOMS: atom_id res chain seq x y z
N MET A 1 5.80 1.94 -21.17
CA MET A 1 6.65 1.89 -19.96
C MET A 1 7.21 3.28 -19.59
N ARG A 2 6.33 4.29 -19.41
CA ARG A 2 6.70 5.69 -19.13
C ARG A 2 6.34 6.12 -17.70
N PHE A 3 6.18 5.16 -16.81
CA PHE A 3 5.59 5.43 -15.51
C PHE A 3 6.68 5.31 -14.43
N TYR A 4 6.78 6.32 -13.56
CA TYR A 4 7.49 6.32 -12.27
C TYR A 4 9.00 6.60 -12.20
N GLY A 5 9.65 7.12 -13.24
CA GLY A 5 11.03 7.62 -13.11
C GLY A 5 11.21 8.82 -12.15
N ARG A 6 10.12 9.48 -11.74
CA ARG A 6 10.15 10.73 -10.96
C ARG A 6 9.19 10.78 -9.75
N LEU A 7 8.40 9.72 -9.51
CA LEU A 7 7.40 9.66 -8.44
C LEU A 7 7.89 8.98 -7.15
N LEU A 8 9.16 8.60 -7.07
CA LEU A 8 9.75 7.99 -5.88
C LEU A 8 10.69 8.94 -5.12
N PRO A 9 10.29 10.16 -4.69
CA PRO A 9 11.03 10.81 -3.62
C PRO A 9 10.64 10.15 -2.29
N LEU A 10 11.56 9.32 -1.78
CA LEU A 10 11.72 8.92 -0.36
C LEU A 10 10.73 7.83 0.14
N GLU A 11 10.95 6.56 -0.24
CA GLU A 11 11.41 5.48 0.67
C GLU A 11 12.52 4.62 0.00
N ARG A 12 13.48 5.22 -0.72
CA ARG A 12 14.68 4.50 -1.18
C ARG A 12 15.50 3.85 -0.04
N GLY A 13 15.23 4.20 1.22
CA GLY A 13 15.94 3.67 2.37
C GLY A 13 15.59 2.23 2.76
N ASN A 14 14.38 1.75 2.43
CA ASN A 14 13.87 0.48 2.96
C ASN A 14 13.51 -0.56 1.90
N LEU A 15 13.27 -0.18 0.65
CA LEU A 15 12.99 -1.16 -0.40
C LEU A 15 14.31 -1.75 -0.95
N PRO A 16 14.55 -3.07 -0.84
CA PRO A 16 15.72 -3.70 -1.43
C PRO A 16 15.80 -3.50 -2.94
N GLU A 17 16.99 -3.66 -3.51
CA GLU A 17 17.14 -3.68 -4.97
C GLU A 17 16.30 -4.79 -5.60
N LEU A 18 15.84 -4.59 -6.85
CA LEU A 18 15.02 -5.55 -7.60
C LEU A 18 15.58 -6.98 -7.56
N GLN A 19 16.90 -7.13 -7.57
CA GLN A 19 17.60 -8.43 -7.57
C GLN A 19 17.44 -9.21 -6.25
N ALA A 20 17.10 -8.54 -5.15
CA ALA A 20 16.79 -9.17 -3.87
C ALA A 20 15.39 -9.80 -3.86
N PHE A 21 14.56 -9.52 -4.87
CA PHE A 21 13.23 -10.09 -5.02
C PHE A 21 13.25 -11.26 -6.00
N ARG A 22 12.36 -12.23 -5.76
CA ARG A 22 12.20 -13.41 -6.62
C ARG A 22 11.81 -13.06 -8.07
N ASN A 23 11.07 -11.97 -8.26
CA ASN A 23 10.61 -11.48 -9.56
C ASN A 23 10.15 -10.01 -9.47
N SER A 24 9.95 -9.39 -10.64
CA SER A 24 9.49 -8.00 -10.78
C SER A 24 8.14 -7.73 -10.12
N GLU A 25 7.21 -8.66 -10.24
CA GLU A 25 5.86 -8.54 -9.70
C GLU A 25 5.91 -8.38 -8.18
N SER A 26 6.78 -9.12 -7.52
CA SER A 26 6.97 -9.03 -6.06
C SER A 26 7.59 -7.70 -5.65
N TYR A 27 8.59 -7.24 -6.40
CA TYR A 27 9.21 -5.93 -6.15
C TYR A 27 8.20 -4.81 -6.28
N TYR A 28 7.43 -4.79 -7.37
CA TYR A 28 6.48 -3.74 -7.63
C TYR A 28 5.26 -3.82 -6.72
N ALA A 29 4.79 -5.01 -6.31
CA ALA A 29 3.77 -5.13 -5.29
C ALA A 29 4.21 -4.45 -3.98
N THR A 30 5.43 -4.76 -3.51
CA THR A 30 6.01 -4.09 -2.33
C THR A 30 6.18 -2.59 -2.59
N ALA A 31 6.69 -2.18 -3.74
CA ALA A 31 6.83 -0.75 -4.07
C ALA A 31 5.49 0.00 -4.06
N THR A 32 4.41 -0.61 -4.56
CA THR A 32 3.07 -0.02 -4.55
C THR A 32 2.45 0.03 -3.15
N HIS A 33 2.82 -0.91 -2.28
CA HIS A 33 2.46 -0.87 -0.86
C HIS A 33 3.16 0.31 -0.15
N GLU A 34 4.49 0.40 -0.30
CA GLU A 34 5.28 1.46 0.34
C GLU A 34 4.91 2.86 -0.18
N ILE A 35 4.66 3.03 -1.49
CA ILE A 35 4.23 4.32 -2.02
C ILE A 35 2.82 4.70 -1.54
N THR A 36 1.95 3.71 -1.31
CA THR A 36 0.64 3.97 -0.69
C THR A 36 0.84 4.48 0.74
N HIS A 37 1.70 3.82 1.54
CA HIS A 37 2.09 4.30 2.86
C HIS A 37 2.64 5.72 2.85
N TRP A 38 3.49 6.06 1.88
CA TRP A 38 4.07 7.41 1.78
C TRP A 38 2.99 8.51 1.75
N THR A 39 1.85 8.27 1.10
CA THR A 39 0.75 9.25 1.05
C THR A 39 0.12 9.55 2.41
N ARG A 40 0.42 8.77 3.45
CA ARG A 40 0.02 9.05 4.83
C ARG A 40 0.65 10.33 5.39
N HIS A 41 1.83 10.70 4.91
CA HIS A 41 2.62 11.80 5.46
C HIS A 41 1.75 13.07 5.65
N PRO A 42 1.96 13.87 6.72
CA PRO A 42 1.14 15.06 6.99
C PRO A 42 1.09 16.09 5.85
N SER A 43 2.12 16.12 4.99
CA SER A 43 2.14 16.97 3.79
C SER A 43 1.36 16.39 2.59
N CYS A 44 0.78 15.20 2.72
CA CYS A 44 0.01 14.50 1.69
C CYS A 44 -1.45 14.40 2.14
N LEU A 45 -1.88 13.22 2.65
CA LEU A 45 -3.26 12.96 3.05
C LEU A 45 -3.50 12.99 4.56
N ASP A 46 -2.45 13.21 5.36
CA ASP A 46 -2.49 13.39 6.81
C ASP A 46 -3.43 12.39 7.53
N ARG A 47 -3.13 11.09 7.39
CA ARG A 47 -3.93 10.02 8.03
C ARG A 47 -3.15 9.34 9.15
N SER A 48 -3.32 9.83 10.36
CA SER A 48 -2.62 9.28 11.53
C SER A 48 -3.30 8.02 12.12
N PHE A 49 -4.63 7.88 11.95
CA PHE A 49 -5.49 6.89 12.60
C PHE A 49 -5.28 6.76 14.12
N ASP A 50 -4.87 7.85 14.78
CA ASP A 50 -4.45 7.87 16.18
C ASP A 50 -3.41 6.79 16.52
N GLN A 51 -2.59 6.36 15.55
CA GLN A 51 -1.52 5.41 15.79
C GLN A 51 -0.54 6.01 16.81
N LYS A 52 -0.32 5.28 17.90
CA LYS A 52 0.62 5.64 18.96
C LYS A 52 1.85 4.74 18.95
N ARG A 53 1.71 3.48 18.52
CA ARG A 53 2.78 2.47 18.53
C ARG A 53 2.66 1.49 17.36
N PHE A 54 3.75 0.78 17.07
CA PHE A 54 3.71 -0.36 16.17
C PHE A 54 2.78 -1.45 16.73
N GLY A 55 1.95 -2.05 15.86
CA GLY A 55 1.03 -3.14 16.23
C GLY A 55 -0.27 -2.71 16.90
N ASP A 56 -0.56 -1.42 17.04
CA ASP A 56 -1.87 -0.95 17.53
C ASP A 56 -2.96 -0.95 16.42
N SER A 57 -4.19 -0.55 16.78
CA SER A 57 -5.31 -0.53 15.82
C SER A 57 -5.14 0.49 14.70
N GLY A 58 -4.49 1.63 14.98
CA GLY A 58 -4.20 2.65 13.95
C GLY A 58 -3.15 2.15 12.97
N TYR A 59 -2.13 1.45 13.48
CA TYR A 59 -1.14 0.73 12.66
C TYR A 59 -1.82 -0.30 11.76
N ALA A 60 -2.65 -1.18 12.32
CA ALA A 60 -3.35 -2.20 11.54
C ALA A 60 -4.29 -1.62 10.47
N MET A 61 -4.92 -0.46 10.74
CA MET A 61 -5.72 0.25 9.75
C MET A 61 -4.85 0.79 8.61
N GLU A 62 -3.71 1.41 8.92
CA GLU A 62 -2.81 1.96 7.89
C GLU A 62 -2.21 0.86 7.01
N GLU A 63 -1.82 -0.28 7.59
CA GLU A 63 -1.39 -1.46 6.81
C GLU A 63 -2.50 -1.95 5.88
N LEU A 64 -3.76 -1.98 6.34
CA LEU A 64 -4.89 -2.36 5.50
C LEU A 64 -5.12 -1.36 4.36
N VAL A 65 -4.92 -0.06 4.60
CA VAL A 65 -4.98 0.97 3.56
C VAL A 65 -3.87 0.77 2.53
N ALA A 66 -2.64 0.49 2.96
CA ALA A 66 -1.50 0.27 2.06
C ALA A 66 -1.69 -0.95 1.17
N GLU A 67 -2.18 -2.06 1.72
CA GLU A 67 -2.41 -3.29 0.98
C GLU A 67 -3.53 -3.16 -0.06
N ILE A 68 -4.63 -2.48 0.29
CA ILE A 68 -5.71 -2.22 -0.66
C ILE A 68 -5.25 -1.23 -1.74
N GLY A 69 -4.48 -0.20 -1.39
CA GLY A 69 -3.95 0.75 -2.36
C GLY A 69 -2.94 0.12 -3.31
N ALA A 70 -2.08 -0.79 -2.83
CA ALA A 70 -1.22 -1.60 -3.67
C ALA A 70 -2.02 -2.42 -4.69
N ALA A 71 -3.11 -3.06 -4.24
CA ALA A 71 -4.01 -3.81 -5.11
C ALA A 71 -4.71 -2.92 -6.16
N PHE A 72 -4.99 -1.65 -5.84
CA PHE A 72 -5.55 -0.68 -6.80
C PHE A 72 -4.52 -0.20 -7.82
N LEU A 73 -3.23 -0.10 -7.45
CA LEU A 73 -2.15 0.39 -8.31
C LEU A 73 -1.51 -0.69 -9.18
N CYS A 74 -1.49 -1.95 -8.75
CA CYS A 74 -0.88 -3.06 -9.50
C CYS A 74 -1.42 -3.24 -10.94
N PRO A 75 -2.74 -3.11 -11.21
CA PRO A 75 -3.27 -3.23 -12.56
C PRO A 75 -2.66 -2.24 -13.57
N ASP A 76 -2.35 -1.01 -13.14
CA ASP A 76 -1.75 0.02 -14.00
C ASP A 76 -0.31 -0.27 -14.40
N LEU A 77 0.34 -1.16 -13.65
CA LEU A 77 1.69 -1.63 -13.93
C LEU A 77 1.69 -2.87 -14.83
N GLU A 78 0.52 -3.32 -15.31
CA GLU A 78 0.31 -4.60 -16.00
C GLU A 78 0.82 -5.80 -15.16
N ILE A 79 0.89 -5.62 -13.84
CA ILE A 79 1.33 -6.68 -12.93
C ILE A 79 0.16 -7.59 -12.68
N THR A 80 0.29 -8.82 -13.15
CA THR A 80 -0.62 -9.88 -12.74
C THR A 80 -0.33 -10.19 -11.27
N LEU A 81 -1.33 -10.01 -10.40
CA LEU A 81 -1.27 -10.46 -9.01
C LEU A 81 -1.23 -12.00 -8.99
N VAL A 82 -0.03 -12.58 -9.10
CA VAL A 82 0.14 -14.02 -8.91
C VAL A 82 -0.02 -14.30 -7.42
N GLN A 83 -0.96 -15.18 -7.06
CA GLN A 83 -1.15 -15.62 -5.68
C GLN A 83 0.17 -16.12 -5.10
N ARG A 84 0.72 -15.40 -4.12
CA ARG A 84 1.86 -15.83 -3.31
C ARG A 84 1.40 -16.65 -2.11
N GLU A 85 2.16 -17.69 -1.74
CA GLU A 85 1.89 -18.53 -0.57
C GLU A 85 1.99 -17.79 0.78
N ASP A 86 2.70 -16.66 0.84
CA ASP A 86 2.79 -15.80 2.01
C ASP A 86 1.59 -14.85 2.20
N HIS A 87 0.66 -14.74 1.22
CA HIS A 87 -0.59 -13.98 1.39
C HIS A 87 -1.46 -14.49 2.54
N ALA A 88 -1.34 -15.77 2.91
CA ALA A 88 -2.17 -16.35 3.97
C ALA A 88 -1.95 -15.67 5.34
N ALA A 89 -0.73 -15.20 5.63
CA ALA A 89 -0.43 -14.49 6.88
C ALA A 89 -1.09 -13.09 6.92
N TYR A 90 -1.06 -12.37 5.80
CA TYR A 90 -1.68 -11.05 5.65
C TYR A 90 -3.21 -11.15 5.59
N ILE A 91 -3.75 -12.11 4.86
CA ILE A 91 -5.20 -12.42 4.87
C ILE A 91 -5.65 -12.83 6.27
N ALA A 92 -4.84 -13.56 7.05
CA ALA A 92 -5.20 -13.92 8.43
C ALA A 92 -5.23 -12.70 9.37
N SER A 93 -4.29 -11.75 9.24
CA SER A 93 -4.33 -10.50 10.02
C SER A 93 -5.50 -9.61 9.60
N TRP A 94 -5.80 -9.54 8.29
CA TRP A 94 -7.00 -8.87 7.77
C TRP A 94 -8.28 -9.53 8.26
N LEU A 95 -8.40 -10.86 8.19
CA LEU A 95 -9.57 -11.61 8.69
C LEU A 95 -9.79 -11.40 10.19
N LYS A 96 -8.73 -11.11 10.97
CA LYS A 96 -8.83 -10.76 12.39
C LYS A 96 -9.35 -9.33 12.59
N ALA A 97 -8.86 -8.36 11.81
CA ALA A 97 -9.37 -6.98 11.82
C ALA A 97 -10.84 -6.93 11.36
N LEU A 98 -11.17 -7.66 10.29
CA LEU A 98 -12.51 -7.75 9.68
C LEU A 98 -13.53 -8.50 10.55
N ARG A 99 -13.07 -9.43 11.40
CA ARG A 99 -13.96 -10.14 12.33
C ARG A 99 -14.54 -9.23 13.40
N ASN A 100 -13.79 -8.20 13.80
CA ASN A 100 -14.17 -7.30 14.88
C ASN A 100 -14.90 -6.04 14.36
N ASP A 101 -14.63 -5.61 13.13
CA ASP A 101 -15.33 -4.48 12.50
C ASP A 101 -15.51 -4.69 10.99
N LYS A 102 -16.74 -5.01 10.59
CA LYS A 102 -17.11 -5.20 9.18
C LYS A 102 -17.05 -3.91 8.37
N LYS A 103 -17.06 -2.73 9.01
CA LYS A 103 -16.94 -1.44 8.34
C LYS A 103 -15.49 -1.05 8.08
N ALA A 104 -14.53 -1.65 8.80
CA ALA A 104 -13.11 -1.35 8.65
C ALA A 104 -12.62 -1.52 7.22
N ILE A 105 -13.12 -2.54 6.48
CA ILE A 105 -12.74 -2.73 5.07
C ILE A 105 -13.17 -1.57 4.17
N PHE A 106 -14.37 -1.04 4.38
CA PHE A 106 -14.90 0.06 3.57
C PHE A 106 -14.19 1.36 3.90
N THR A 107 -13.89 1.59 5.18
CA THR A 107 -13.07 2.72 5.62
C THR A 107 -11.68 2.65 5.00
N ALA A 108 -11.00 1.50 5.11
CA ALA A 108 -9.67 1.31 4.54
C ALA A 108 -9.68 1.47 3.02
N ALA A 109 -10.65 0.88 2.31
CA ALA A 109 -10.80 1.02 0.87
C ALA A 109 -11.04 2.47 0.43
N SER A 110 -11.83 3.24 1.18
CA SER A 110 -12.05 4.67 0.91
C SER A 110 -10.75 5.48 1.04
N HIS A 111 -9.96 5.21 2.08
CA HIS A 111 -8.64 5.84 2.24
C HIS A 111 -7.63 5.39 1.18
N ALA A 112 -7.65 4.11 0.81
CA ALA A 112 -6.82 3.57 -0.27
C ALA A 112 -7.14 4.24 -1.61
N GLN A 113 -8.42 4.40 -1.95
CA GLN A 113 -8.82 5.12 -3.16
C GLN A 113 -8.29 6.56 -3.16
N ARG A 114 -8.43 7.29 -2.04
CA ARG A 114 -7.88 8.65 -1.91
C ARG A 114 -6.36 8.69 -2.09
N ALA A 115 -5.64 7.68 -1.59
CA ALA A 115 -4.20 7.55 -1.78
C ALA A 115 -3.83 7.34 -3.25
N THR A 116 -4.53 6.42 -3.91
CA THR A 116 -4.38 6.14 -5.34
C THR A 116 -4.66 7.38 -6.19
N ASP A 117 -5.78 8.06 -5.94
CA ASP A 117 -6.15 9.31 -6.65
C ASP A 117 -5.10 10.41 -6.46
N TYR A 118 -4.60 10.57 -5.24
CA TYR A 118 -3.51 11.52 -4.96
C TYR A 118 -2.26 11.18 -5.76
N LEU A 119 -1.84 9.91 -5.79
CA LEU A 119 -0.67 9.49 -6.56
C LEU A 119 -0.84 9.73 -8.07
N TYR A 120 -2.03 9.49 -8.61
CA TYR A 120 -2.32 9.85 -10.00
C TYR A 120 -2.25 11.36 -10.25
N SER A 121 -2.73 12.17 -9.31
CA SER A 121 -2.67 13.64 -9.44
C SER A 121 -1.24 14.19 -9.51
N LEU A 122 -0.25 13.44 -9.01
CA LEU A 122 1.17 13.81 -9.08
C LEU A 122 1.81 13.48 -10.45
N GLN A 123 1.11 12.76 -11.33
CA GLN A 123 1.59 12.48 -12.68
C GLN A 123 1.40 13.72 -13.56
N GLN A 124 2.50 14.27 -14.07
CA GLN A 124 2.44 15.29 -15.12
C GLN A 124 1.96 14.62 -16.42
N THR A 125 0.90 15.15 -17.02
CA THR A 125 0.46 14.84 -18.39
C THR A 125 1.49 15.25 -19.42
#